data_AF-A0AAV0WQ58-F1
#
_entry.id   AF-A0AAV0WQ58-F1
#
_cell.length_a   1.000
_cell.length_b   1.000
_cell.length_c   1.000
_cell.angle_alpha   90.00
_cell.angle_beta   90.00
_cell.angle_gamma   90.00
#
_symmetry.space_group_name_H-M   'P 1'
#
loop_
_entity.id
_entity.type
_entity.pdbx_description
1 polymer ?
#
loop_
_entity_poly.entity_id
_entity_poly.type
_entity_poly.pdbx_seq_one_letter_code
_entity_poly.pdbx_strand_id
1 'polypeptide(L)'
;MAFTGVHAPLRTDTSLRIKSDDEYHKGVSPLERLPINIIQTVCLDYMHVVCSGVMKRLLKFWVLGSQQVRMLKTNLELCNTELIKLREYFNSEFSRLPRSLNDILFYKATEFKMFLLYTGPIILKGRIKKMYTYIL
;
A
#
# COMPACT_ATOMS: atom_id res chain seq x y z
N MET A 1 -11.81 2.31 7.62
CA MET A 1 -12.54 1.44 6.67
C MET A 1 -11.78 0.14 6.47
N ALA A 2 -12.42 -0.96 6.86
CA ALA A 2 -12.05 -2.30 6.44
C ALA A 2 -13.11 -2.75 5.42
N PHE A 3 -12.71 -3.29 4.27
CA PHE A 3 -13.64 -3.95 3.37
C PHE A 3 -14.01 -5.29 3.99
N THR A 4 -15.24 -5.40 4.51
CA THR A 4 -15.74 -6.61 5.18
C THR A 4 -16.34 -7.63 4.21
N GLY A 5 -16.64 -7.21 2.98
CA GLY A 5 -17.21 -8.05 1.93
C GLY A 5 -16.24 -8.31 0.79
N VAL A 6 -16.28 -9.53 0.25
CA VAL A 6 -15.61 -9.93 -1.02
C VAL A 6 -16.48 -9.62 -2.25
N HIS A 7 -17.77 -9.40 -2.07
CA HIS A 7 -18.71 -9.04 -3.13
C HIS A 7 -19.15 -7.59 -2.93
N ALA A 8 -18.51 -6.68 -3.67
CA ALA A 8 -18.96 -5.30 -3.79
C ALA A 8 -19.58 -5.09 -5.19
N PRO A 9 -20.70 -4.35 -5.31
CA PRO A 9 -21.24 -4.01 -6.61
C PRO A 9 -20.23 -3.19 -7.42
N LEU A 10 -20.25 -3.37 -8.74
CA LEU A 10 -19.41 -2.58 -9.64
C LEU A 10 -19.84 -1.09 -9.58
N ARG A 11 -18.88 -0.17 -9.54
CA ARG A 11 -19.20 1.26 -9.60
C ARG A 11 -19.68 1.63 -10.99
N THR A 12 -20.70 2.49 -11.04
CA THR A 12 -21.28 3.02 -12.29
C THR A 12 -21.21 4.55 -12.30
N ASP A 13 -21.19 5.14 -13.49
CA ASP A 13 -21.22 6.60 -13.63
C ASP A 13 -22.47 7.20 -12.96
N THR A 14 -23.61 6.53 -13.10
CA THR A 14 -24.87 6.89 -12.43
C THR A 14 -24.71 6.91 -10.92
N SER A 15 -24.20 5.82 -10.31
CA SER A 15 -24.00 5.74 -8.86
C SER A 15 -23.07 6.84 -8.31
N LEU A 16 -22.08 7.25 -9.11
CA LEU A 16 -21.16 8.32 -8.76
C LEU A 16 -21.81 9.71 -8.84
N ARG A 17 -22.60 9.97 -9.89
CA ARG A 17 -23.31 11.25 -10.09
C ARG A 17 -24.43 11.47 -9.07
N ILE A 18 -25.17 10.42 -8.71
CA ILE A 18 -26.20 10.51 -7.66
C ILE A 18 -25.61 10.41 -6.25
N LYS A 19 -24.29 10.18 -6.14
CA LYS A 19 -23.54 10.08 -4.88
C LYS A 19 -24.10 9.04 -3.92
N SER A 20 -24.39 7.84 -4.42
CA SER A 20 -25.02 6.78 -3.62
C SER A 20 -24.14 6.16 -2.52
N ASP A 21 -22.87 6.58 -2.39
CA ASP A 21 -21.88 6.05 -1.45
C ASP A 21 -21.32 7.20 -0.60
N ASP A 22 -21.96 7.50 0.53
CA ASP A 22 -21.59 8.62 1.40
C ASP A 22 -20.15 8.50 1.96
N GLU A 23 -19.64 7.29 2.12
CA GLU A 23 -18.27 7.03 2.59
C GLU A 23 -17.22 7.40 1.53
N TYR A 24 -17.53 7.19 0.25
CA TYR A 24 -16.66 7.51 -0.88
C TYR A 24 -16.73 8.99 -1.26
N HIS A 25 -17.92 9.59 -1.28
CA HIS A 25 -18.12 10.96 -1.78
C HIS A 25 -17.82 12.00 -0.71
N LYS A 26 -16.63 12.61 -0.78
CA LYS A 26 -16.18 13.64 0.18
C LYS A 26 -16.51 15.07 -0.26
N GLY A 27 -17.17 15.25 -1.40
CA GLY A 27 -17.43 16.56 -1.99
C GLY A 27 -17.89 16.46 -3.44
N VAL A 28 -17.88 17.59 -4.14
CA VAL A 28 -18.13 17.65 -5.60
C VAL A 28 -16.79 17.73 -6.31
N SER A 29 -16.50 16.75 -7.18
CA SER A 29 -15.34 16.78 -8.05
C SER A 29 -15.62 17.67 -9.27
N PRO A 30 -14.67 18.53 -9.71
CA PRO A 30 -14.78 19.24 -10.98
C PRO A 30 -14.99 18.30 -12.18
N LEU A 31 -14.50 17.06 -12.09
CA LEU A 31 -14.68 16.05 -13.14
C LEU A 31 -16.15 15.66 -13.32
N GLU A 32 -16.99 15.76 -12.29
CA GLU A 32 -18.43 15.47 -12.37
C GLU A 32 -19.16 16.43 -13.33
N ARG A 33 -18.60 17.63 -13.58
CA ARG A 33 -19.18 18.63 -14.49
C ARG A 33 -18.94 18.31 -15.96
N LEU A 34 -18.00 17.41 -16.27
CA LEU A 34 -17.67 17.05 -17.64
C LEU A 34 -18.65 15.98 -18.15
N PRO A 35 -19.03 16.02 -19.44
CA PRO A 35 -19.89 15.01 -20.07
C PRO A 35 -19.09 13.74 -20.41
N ILE A 36 -18.35 13.21 -19.42
CA ILE A 36 -17.53 12.00 -19.54
C ILE A 36 -18.02 10.96 -18.53
N ASN A 37 -17.84 9.68 -18.87
CA ASN A 37 -18.04 8.60 -17.92
C ASN A 37 -16.79 8.48 -17.03
N ILE A 38 -16.88 8.93 -15.79
CA ILE A 38 -15.71 9.03 -14.90
C ILE A 38 -15.13 7.65 -14.60
N ILE A 39 -15.99 6.65 -14.42
CA ILE A 39 -15.58 5.28 -14.11
C ILE A 39 -14.75 4.67 -15.24
N GLN A 40 -15.09 4.98 -16.49
CA GLN A 40 -14.37 4.48 -17.67
C GLN A 40 -13.17 5.36 -18.05
N THR A 41 -13.23 6.66 -17.76
CA THR A 41 -12.21 7.62 -18.22
C THR A 41 -11.03 7.72 -17.25
N VAL A 42 -11.27 7.60 -15.94
CA VAL A 42 -10.21 7.74 -14.94
C VAL A 42 -9.46 6.43 -14.79
N CYS A 43 -8.20 6.42 -15.23
CA CYS A 43 -7.32 5.28 -15.02
C CYS A 43 -6.88 5.20 -13.55
N LEU A 44 -7.05 4.02 -12.95
CA LEU A 44 -6.51 3.72 -11.63
C LEU A 44 -5.02 3.44 -11.74
N ASP A 45 -4.22 4.39 -11.27
CA ASP A 45 -2.77 4.25 -11.31
C ASP A 45 -2.24 3.31 -10.20
N TYR A 46 -1.37 2.38 -10.63
CA TYR A 46 -0.75 1.36 -9.77
C TYR A 46 -0.01 1.97 -8.56
N MET A 47 0.69 3.10 -8.77
CA MET A 47 1.48 3.73 -7.72
C MET A 47 0.60 4.25 -6.58
N HIS A 48 -0.59 4.75 -6.89
CA HIS A 48 -1.53 5.24 -5.89
C HIS A 48 -2.33 4.12 -5.22
N VAL A 49 -2.89 3.20 -6.01
CA VAL A 49 -3.76 2.14 -5.48
C VAL A 49 -2.96 1.07 -4.75
N VAL A 50 -1.90 0.56 -5.36
CA VAL A 50 -1.16 -0.58 -4.83
C VAL A 50 -0.02 -0.12 -3.92
N CYS A 51 0.88 0.74 -4.40
CA CYS A 51 2.07 1.10 -3.61
C CYS A 51 1.70 2.02 -2.43
N SER A 52 1.10 3.18 -2.71
CA SER A 52 0.74 4.15 -1.67
C SER A 52 -0.54 3.80 -0.91
N GLY A 53 -1.39 2.93 -1.48
CA GLY A 53 -2.60 2.43 -0.86
C GLY A 53 -2.35 1.14 -0.08
N VAL A 54 -2.35 0.01 -0.77
CA VAL A 54 -2.29 -1.32 -0.14
C VAL A 54 -0.98 -1.55 0.61
N MET A 55 0.18 -1.43 -0.07
CA MET A 55 1.48 -1.76 0.52
C MET A 55 1.81 -0.86 1.70
N LYS A 56 1.59 0.46 1.57
CA LYS A 56 1.71 1.41 2.67
C LYS A 56 0.86 1.01 3.88
N ARG A 57 -0.39 0.62 3.66
CA ARG A 57 -1.30 0.21 4.74
C ARG A 57 -0.80 -1.05 5.44
N LEU A 58 -0.41 -2.07 4.67
CA LEU A 58 0.12 -3.33 5.21
C LEU A 58 1.37 -3.11 6.05
N LEU A 59 2.36 -2.37 5.54
CA LEU A 59 3.57 -2.13 6.31
C LEU A 59 3.32 -1.29 7.55
N LYS A 60 2.48 -0.25 7.49
CA LYS A 60 2.09 0.49 8.69
C LYS A 60 1.41 -0.42 9.71
N PHE A 61 0.62 -1.39 9.27
CA PHE A 61 -0.02 -2.36 10.14
C PHE A 61 0.99 -3.30 10.81
N TRP A 62 1.97 -3.80 10.05
CA TRP A 62 3.00 -4.71 10.59
C TRP A 62 4.06 -4.01 11.44
N VAL A 63 4.32 -2.72 11.21
CA VAL A 63 5.36 -1.95 11.95
C VAL A 63 4.76 -1.13 13.10
N LEU A 64 3.61 -0.49 12.89
CA LEU A 64 3.01 0.48 13.82
C LEU A 64 1.66 0.02 14.39
N GLY A 65 1.12 -1.11 13.93
CA GLY A 65 -0.19 -1.61 14.35
C GLY A 65 -0.25 -2.11 15.79
N SER A 66 -1.39 -2.69 16.15
CA SER A 66 -1.60 -3.29 17.47
C SER A 66 -0.72 -4.53 17.67
N GLN A 67 -0.49 -4.94 18.92
CA GLN A 67 0.36 -6.09 19.23
C GLN A 67 -0.11 -7.40 18.60
N GLN A 68 -1.40 -7.51 18.26
CA GLN A 68 -1.97 -8.69 17.60
C GLN A 68 -1.50 -8.86 16.16
N VAL A 69 -0.98 -7.82 15.52
CA VAL A 69 -0.65 -7.83 14.08
C VAL A 69 0.72 -7.27 13.77
N ARG A 70 1.23 -6.40 14.66
CA ARG A 70 2.58 -5.86 14.62
C ARG A 70 3.60 -6.97 14.82
N MET A 71 4.68 -6.90 14.05
CA MET A 71 5.81 -7.81 14.19
C MET A 71 6.54 -7.58 15.52
N LEU A 72 7.20 -8.62 16.02
CA LEU A 72 8.02 -8.51 17.23
C LEU A 72 9.14 -7.49 17.01
N LYS A 73 9.51 -6.75 18.07
CA LYS A 73 10.56 -5.74 18.00
C LYS A 73 11.90 -6.33 17.51
N THR A 74 12.24 -7.54 17.97
CA THR A 74 13.41 -8.29 17.51
C THR A 74 13.39 -8.53 16.00
N ASN A 75 12.24 -8.95 15.44
CA ASN A 75 12.08 -9.14 14.01
C ASN A 75 12.19 -7.81 13.24
N LEU A 76 11.65 -6.71 13.79
CA LEU A 76 11.76 -5.38 13.18
C LEU A 76 13.22 -4.92 13.08
N GLU A 77 14.01 -5.10 14.14
CA GLU A 77 15.45 -4.75 14.11
C GLU A 77 16.24 -5.61 13.13
N LEU A 78 15.91 -6.90 13.02
CA LEU A 78 16.49 -7.77 12.01
C LEU A 78 16.14 -7.29 10.58
N CYS A 79 14.87 -6.97 10.33
CA CYS A 79 14.44 -6.41 9.05
C CYS A 79 15.20 -5.13 8.70
N ASN A 80 15.34 -4.21 9.66
CA ASN A 80 16.07 -2.96 9.46
C ASN A 80 17.53 -3.22 9.11
N THR A 81 18.19 -4.11 9.87
CA THR A 81 19.58 -4.48 9.62
C THR A 81 19.77 -5.08 8.23
N GLU A 82 18.89 -5.98 7.81
CA GLU A 82 18.97 -6.60 6.48
C GLU A 82 18.65 -5.61 5.36
N LEU A 83 17.68 -4.71 5.53
CA LEU A 83 17.40 -3.65 4.56
C LEU A 83 18.63 -2.75 4.35
N ILE A 84 19.35 -2.41 5.42
CA ILE A 84 20.58 -1.61 5.30
C ILE A 84 21.68 -2.41 4.59
N LYS A 85 21.87 -3.70 4.91
CA LYS A 85 22.83 -4.57 4.20
C LYS A 85 22.52 -4.71 2.71
N LEU A 86 21.24 -4.78 2.36
CA LEU A 86 20.82 -4.88 0.95
C LEU A 86 21.26 -3.69 0.11
N ARG A 87 21.50 -2.51 0.71
CA ARG A 87 21.89 -1.30 -0.03
C ARG A 87 23.16 -1.49 -0.88
N GLU A 88 24.07 -2.36 -0.47
CA GLU A 88 25.31 -2.67 -1.22
C GLU A 88 25.03 -3.37 -2.56
N TYR A 89 23.88 -4.04 -2.68
CA TYR A 89 23.46 -4.77 -3.88
C TYR A 89 22.49 -3.96 -4.76
N PHE A 90 22.18 -2.71 -4.39
CA PHE A 90 21.29 -1.85 -5.16
C PHE A 90 22.08 -1.08 -6.22
N ASN A 91 21.65 -1.19 -7.47
CA ASN A 91 22.21 -0.43 -8.59
C ASN A 91 21.52 0.95 -8.73
N SER A 92 22.08 1.80 -9.60
CA SER A 92 21.60 3.16 -9.88
C SER A 92 20.23 3.23 -10.54
N GLU A 93 19.70 2.11 -11.04
CA GLU A 93 18.37 2.02 -11.67
C GLU A 93 17.24 2.21 -10.64
N PHE A 94 17.52 1.94 -9.36
CA PHE A 94 16.55 2.22 -8.30
C PHE A 94 16.60 3.69 -7.90
N SER A 95 15.44 4.35 -8.00
CA SER A 95 15.29 5.75 -7.59
C SER A 95 15.71 6.07 -6.15
N ARG A 96 15.73 5.07 -5.25
CA ARG A 96 16.11 5.21 -3.84
C ARG A 96 16.71 3.91 -3.32
N LEU A 97 17.67 4.03 -2.40
CA LEU A 97 18.20 2.90 -1.63
C LEU A 97 17.19 2.47 -0.55
N PRO A 98 17.19 1.18 -0.16
CA PRO A 98 16.42 0.71 0.99
C PRO A 98 16.72 1.52 2.25
N ARG A 99 15.65 1.83 2.99
CA ARG A 99 15.70 2.52 4.28
C ARG A 99 15.17 1.62 5.39
N SER A 100 15.33 2.10 6.62
CA SER A 100 14.76 1.44 7.80
C SER A 100 13.24 1.51 7.77
N LEU A 101 12.57 0.43 8.21
CA LEU A 101 11.13 0.41 8.43
C LEU A 101 10.70 1.39 9.54
N ASN A 102 11.61 1.85 10.39
CA ASN A 102 11.32 2.90 11.37
C ASN A 102 10.93 4.23 10.68
N ASP A 103 11.43 4.48 9.45
CA ASP A 103 11.16 5.70 8.69
C ASP A 103 9.91 5.57 7.79
N ILE A 104 9.09 4.53 7.98
CA ILE A 104 7.96 4.21 7.12
C ILE A 104 6.96 5.35 6.92
N LEU A 105 6.82 6.24 7.90
CA LEU A 105 5.95 7.41 7.79
C LEU A 105 6.40 8.38 6.69
N PHE A 106 7.68 8.35 6.33
CA PHE A 106 8.32 9.20 5.33
C PHE A 106 8.60 8.48 4.01
N TYR A 107 8.14 7.23 3.86
CA TYR A 107 8.28 6.50 2.60
C TYR A 107 7.42 7.12 1.50
N LYS A 108 8.00 7.20 0.31
CA LYS A 108 7.28 7.57 -0.92
C LYS A 108 6.84 6.33 -1.68
N ALA A 109 5.99 6.52 -2.68
CA ALA A 109 5.41 5.44 -3.46
C ALA A 109 6.45 4.55 -4.13
N THR A 110 7.57 5.11 -4.59
CA THR A 110 8.68 4.36 -5.19
C THR A 110 9.33 3.40 -4.20
N GLU A 111 9.37 3.75 -2.91
CA GLU A 111 9.94 2.88 -1.87
C GLU A 111 8.96 1.77 -1.48
N PHE A 112 7.66 2.07 -1.44
CA PHE A 112 6.65 1.04 -1.29
C PHE A 112 6.65 0.07 -2.47
N LYS A 113 6.86 0.57 -3.70
CA LYS A 113 7.00 -0.26 -4.91
C LYS A 113 8.23 -1.16 -4.82
N MET A 114 9.38 -0.59 -4.46
CA MET A 114 10.64 -1.33 -4.29
C MET A 114 10.50 -2.41 -3.21
N PHE A 115 9.85 -2.07 -2.11
CA PHE A 115 9.59 -3.02 -1.04
C PHE A 115 8.66 -4.14 -1.50
N LEU A 116 7.54 -3.82 -2.15
CA LEU A 116 6.60 -4.83 -2.63
C LEU A 116 7.25 -5.81 -3.62
N LEU A 117 8.01 -5.29 -4.58
CA LEU A 117 8.48 -6.10 -5.72
C LEU A 117 9.82 -6.79 -5.49
N TYR A 118 10.68 -6.26 -4.60
CA TYR A 118 12.05 -6.74 -4.48
C TYR A 118 12.42 -7.13 -3.04
N THR A 119 12.39 -6.18 -2.10
CA THR A 119 12.95 -6.45 -0.77
C THR A 119 11.97 -7.15 0.17
N GLY A 120 10.67 -6.90 0.04
CA GLY A 120 9.62 -7.39 0.92
C GLY A 120 9.55 -8.90 1.05
N PRO A 121 9.52 -9.68 -0.05
CA PRO A 121 9.48 -11.14 0.02
C PRO A 121 10.67 -11.75 0.80
N ILE A 122 11.84 -11.12 0.70
CA ILE A 122 13.07 -11.55 1.41
C ILE A 122 12.98 -11.13 2.87
N ILE A 123 12.69 -9.84 3.11
CA ILE A 123 12.72 -9.22 4.43
C ILE A 123 11.57 -9.69 5.33
N LEU A 124 10.44 -10.13 4.80
CA LEU A 124 9.29 -10.53 5.61
C LEU A 124 9.18 -12.04 5.84
N LYS A 125 10.03 -12.84 5.19
CA LYS A 125 10.01 -14.30 5.28
C LYS A 125 10.17 -14.77 6.73
N GLY A 126 9.15 -15.44 7.26
CA GLY A 126 9.13 -15.97 8.63
C GLY A 126 8.96 -14.91 9.73
N ARG A 127 8.71 -13.64 9.39
CA ARG A 127 8.64 -12.52 10.35
C ARG A 127 7.25 -11.94 10.56
N ILE A 128 6.31 -12.29 9.67
CA ILE A 128 4.88 -11.95 9.75
C ILE A 128 4.05 -13.20 10.06
N LYS A 129 2.84 -13.01 10.61
CA LYS A 129 1.93 -14.14 10.89
C LYS A 129 1.52 -14.86 9.60
N LYS A 130 1.37 -16.19 9.68
CA LYS A 130 1.02 -17.08 8.55
C LYS A 130 -0.25 -16.68 7.79
N MET A 131 -1.20 -15.98 8.43
CA MET A 131 -2.39 -15.47 7.74
C MET A 131 -2.03 -14.46 6.63
N TYR A 132 -0.91 -13.74 6.77
CA TYR A 132 -0.49 -12.68 5.87
C TYR A 132 0.60 -13.12 4.89
N THR A 133 1.08 -14.37 4.95
CA THR A 133 2.17 -14.85 4.09
C THR A 133 1.77 -15.07 2.63
N TYR A 134 0.48 -15.11 2.31
CA TYR A 134 -0.01 -15.24 0.93
C TYR A 134 -0.13 -13.90 0.19
N ILE A 135 0.17 -12.78 0.86
CA ILE A 135 0.03 -11.42 0.33
C ILE A 135 1.31 -10.98 -0.41
N LEU A 136 2.41 -11.72 -0.25
CA LEU A 136 3.75 -11.43 -0.79
C LEU A 136 4.32 -12.69 -1.44
#